data_AF-A0A2R7YVB0-F1
#
_entry.id   AF-A0A2R7YVB0-F1
#
_cell.length_a   1.000
_cell.length_b   1.000
_cell.length_c   1.000
_cell.angle_alpha   90.00
_cell.angle_beta   90.00
_cell.angle_gamma   90.00
#
_symmetry.space_group_name_H-M   'P 1'
#
loop_
_entity.id
_entity.type
_entity.pdbx_description
1 polymer ?
#
loop_
_entity_poly.entity_id
_entity_poly.type
_entity_poly.pdbx_seq_one_letter_code
_entity_poly.pdbx_strand_id
1 'polypeptide(L)'
;MSPALQRTVGVVVLLVAGMASLPVAASFLDGRSTENWIVPAQLVAVAAIGAGVTVALPALARAGADSRRRALTGVWWGLLAAFVGVVVFWLLLNGVDGA
;
A
#
# COMPACT_ATOMS: atom_id res chain seq x y z
N MET A 1 -20.52 7.12 7.77
CA MET A 1 -19.25 7.06 8.52
C MET A 1 -18.76 8.49 8.76
N SER A 2 -18.19 8.80 9.92
CA SER A 2 -17.57 10.10 10.14
C SER A 2 -16.27 10.24 9.31
N PRO A 3 -15.83 11.47 8.97
CA PRO A 3 -14.56 11.68 8.27
C PRO A 3 -13.36 11.10 9.02
N ALA A 4 -13.38 11.17 10.36
CA ALA A 4 -12.36 10.57 11.21
C ALA A 4 -12.32 9.05 11.03
N LEU A 5 -13.48 8.37 11.09
CA LEU A 5 -13.56 6.93 10.91
C LEU A 5 -13.10 6.49 9.50
N GLN A 6 -13.45 7.24 8.44
CA GLN A 6 -12.95 6.94 7.09
C GLN A 6 -11.43 7.03 7.00
N ARG A 7 -10.83 8.04 7.63
CA ARG A 7 -9.37 8.19 7.64
C ARG A 7 -8.70 7.05 8.39
N THR A 8 -9.20 6.72 9.58
CA THR A 8 -8.66 5.60 10.38
C THR A 8 -8.73 4.29 9.60
N VAL A 9 -9.91 3.97 9.04
CA VAL A 9 -10.08 2.75 8.24
C VAL A 9 -9.17 2.76 7.02
N GLY A 10 -9.10 3.87 6.30
CA GLY A 10 -8.22 4.00 5.13
C GLY A 10 -6.75 3.78 5.46
N VAL A 11 -6.25 4.41 6.53
CA VAL A 11 -4.86 4.23 6.99
C VAL A 11 -4.59 2.79 7.40
N VAL A 12 -5.48 2.16 8.16
CA VAL A 12 -5.32 0.75 8.57
C VAL A 12 -5.29 -0.16 7.36
N VAL A 13 -6.22 0.00 6.40
CA VAL A 13 -6.26 -0.80 5.17
C VAL A 13 -4.97 -0.64 4.36
N LEU A 14 -4.52 0.60 4.17
CA LEU A 14 -3.29 0.89 3.43
C LEU A 14 -2.06 0.26 4.10
N LEU A 15 -1.92 0.39 5.41
CA LEU A 15 -0.80 -0.19 6.16
C LEU A 15 -0.78 -1.72 6.06
N VAL A 16 -1.93 -2.37 6.28
CA VAL A 16 -2.05 -3.83 6.16
C VAL A 16 -1.73 -4.27 4.73
N ALA A 17 -2.28 -3.59 3.72
CA ALA A 17 -1.99 -3.87 2.32
C ALA A 17 -0.50 -3.70 2.01
N GLY A 18 0.13 -2.62 2.48
CA GLY A 18 1.56 -2.36 2.32
C GLY A 18 2.43 -3.47 2.90
N MET A 19 2.19 -3.84 4.16
CA MET A 19 2.93 -4.89 4.87
C MET A 19 2.74 -6.28 4.25
N ALA A 20 1.49 -6.64 3.89
CA ALA A 20 1.18 -7.95 3.35
C ALA A 20 1.50 -8.10 1.86
N SER A 21 1.60 -7.00 1.11
CA SER A 21 1.73 -7.04 -0.35
C SER A 21 2.96 -7.79 -0.84
N LEU A 22 4.11 -7.63 -0.18
CA LEU A 22 5.37 -8.24 -0.57
C LEU A 22 5.40 -9.77 -0.33
N PRO A 23 5.09 -10.30 0.87
CA PRO A 23 5.02 -11.74 1.07
C PRO A 23 3.92 -12.39 0.22
N VAL A 24 2.79 -11.71 0.01
CA VAL A 24 1.74 -12.19 -0.90
C VAL A 24 2.28 -12.27 -2.34
N ALA A 25 2.89 -11.21 -2.87
CA ALA A 25 3.46 -11.24 -4.22
C ALA A 25 4.53 -12.33 -4.37
N ALA A 26 5.42 -12.48 -3.38
CA ALA A 26 6.42 -13.54 -3.35
C ALA A 26 5.77 -14.93 -3.39
N SER A 27 4.72 -15.18 -2.60
CA SER A 27 4.06 -16.49 -2.57
C SER A 27 3.52 -16.97 -3.92
N PHE A 28 3.25 -16.06 -4.87
CA PHE A 28 2.81 -16.37 -6.23
C PHE A 28 3.94 -16.32 -7.29
N LEU A 29 5.01 -15.57 -7.03
CA LEU A 29 6.01 -15.20 -8.04
C LEU A 29 7.44 -15.65 -7.68
N ASP A 30 7.64 -16.40 -6.60
CA ASP A 30 8.94 -16.94 -6.15
C ASP A 30 9.46 -18.13 -6.99
N GLY A 31 9.36 -18.01 -8.31
CA GLY A 31 9.85 -18.97 -9.29
C GLY A 31 11.04 -18.42 -10.06
N ARG A 32 11.88 -19.33 -10.60
CA ARG A 32 13.13 -18.99 -11.33
C ARG A 32 12.97 -17.95 -12.45
N SER A 33 11.79 -17.84 -13.07
CA SER A 33 11.53 -16.86 -14.14
C SER A 33 10.64 -15.69 -13.70
N THR A 34 10.05 -15.75 -12.51
CA THR A 34 9.01 -14.82 -12.06
C THR A 34 9.47 -13.93 -10.90
N GLU A 35 10.59 -14.22 -10.26
CA GLU A 35 11.09 -13.49 -9.09
C GLU A 35 11.25 -11.97 -9.35
N ASN A 36 11.75 -11.61 -10.54
CA ASN A 36 11.89 -10.21 -10.96
C ASN A 36 10.55 -9.45 -11.06
N TRP A 37 9.42 -10.16 -11.07
CA TRP A 37 8.08 -9.57 -11.09
C TRP A 37 7.50 -9.31 -9.70
N ILE A 38 8.11 -9.81 -8.62
CA ILE A 38 7.59 -9.65 -7.25
C ILE A 38 7.39 -8.16 -6.93
N VAL A 39 8.44 -7.36 -7.06
CA VAL A 39 8.39 -5.92 -6.73
C VAL A 39 7.47 -5.15 -7.69
N PRO A 40 7.57 -5.29 -9.03
CA PRO A 40 6.62 -4.65 -9.94
C PRO A 40 5.15 -4.99 -9.66
N ALA A 41 4.82 -6.28 -9.48
CA ALA A 41 3.45 -6.72 -9.21
C ALA A 41 2.94 -6.17 -7.88
N GLN A 42 3.79 -6.20 -6.84
CA GLN A 42 3.50 -5.63 -5.53
C GLN A 42 3.21 -4.13 -5.61
N LEU A 43 4.04 -3.35 -6.29
CA LEU A 43 3.86 -1.90 -6.46
C LEU A 43 2.59 -1.56 -7.24
N VAL A 44 2.27 -2.32 -8.29
CA VAL A 44 1.01 -2.14 -9.04
C VAL A 44 -0.20 -2.46 -8.16
N ALA A 45 -0.15 -3.55 -7.39
CA ALA A 45 -1.23 -3.95 -6.50
C ALA A 45 -1.51 -2.91 -5.42
N VAL A 46 -0.49 -2.43 -4.70
CA VAL A 46 -0.69 -1.41 -3.65
C VAL A 46 -1.10 -0.05 -4.22
N ALA A 47 -0.63 0.33 -5.41
CA ALA A 47 -1.09 1.53 -6.11
C ALA A 47 -2.58 1.44 -6.44
N ALA A 48 -3.04 0.29 -6.96
CA ALA A 48 -4.44 0.05 -7.28
C ALA A 48 -5.32 0.04 -6.02
N ILE A 49 -4.87 -0.63 -4.95
CA ILE A 49 -5.55 -0.64 -3.65
C ILE A 49 -5.68 0.79 -3.12
N GLY A 50 -4.59 1.57 -3.12
CA GLY A 50 -4.62 2.94 -2.62
C GLY A 50 -5.55 3.85 -3.43
N ALA A 51 -5.53 3.72 -4.76
CA ALA A 51 -6.46 4.42 -5.64
C ALA A 51 -7.92 4.07 -5.29
N GLY A 52 -8.24 2.78 -5.19
CA GLY A 52 -9.58 2.30 -4.84
C GLY A 52 -10.06 2.78 -3.48
N VAL A 53 -9.21 2.67 -2.46
CA VAL A 53 -9.49 3.12 -1.09
C VAL A 53 -9.80 4.61 -1.06
N THR A 54 -9.03 5.44 -1.77
CA THR A 54 -9.21 6.91 -1.74
C THR A 54 -10.39 7.38 -2.58
N VAL A 55 -10.77 6.63 -3.61
CA VAL A 55 -12.01 6.84 -4.36
C VAL A 55 -13.23 6.48 -3.50
N ALA A 56 -13.18 5.36 -2.78
CA ALA A 56 -14.26 4.88 -1.92
C ALA A 56 -14.41 5.68 -0.62
N LEU A 57 -13.31 6.17 -0.05
CA LEU A 57 -13.24 6.92 1.21
C LEU A 57 -12.79 8.36 0.94
N PRO A 58 -13.71 9.26 0.52
CA PRO A 58 -13.35 10.59 0.04
C PRO A 58 -12.69 11.49 1.08
N ALA A 59 -12.85 11.21 2.38
CA ALA A 59 -12.20 11.97 3.45
C ALA A 59 -10.66 11.81 3.49
N LEU A 60 -10.11 10.86 2.73
CA LEU A 60 -8.67 10.66 2.54
C LEU A 60 -8.04 11.63 1.53
N ALA A 61 -8.85 12.25 0.68
CA ALA A 61 -8.40 13.22 -0.31
C ALA A 61 -8.83 14.64 0.08
N ARG A 62 -8.29 15.64 -0.64
CA ARG A 62 -8.70 17.03 -0.49
C ARG A 62 -10.21 17.18 -0.74
N ALA A 63 -10.88 17.95 0.11
CA ALA A 63 -12.30 18.25 -0.04
C ALA A 63 -12.60 18.85 -1.43
N GLY A 64 -13.65 18.36 -2.08
CA GLY A 64 -14.03 18.79 -3.43
C GLY A 64 -13.18 18.23 -4.57
N ALA A 65 -12.19 17.36 -4.30
CA ALA A 65 -11.44 16.69 -5.36
C ALA A 65 -12.35 15.78 -6.20
N ASP A 66 -12.15 15.78 -7.51
CA ASP A 66 -12.78 14.83 -8.44
C ASP A 66 -12.20 13.41 -8.27
N SER A 67 -12.89 12.40 -8.82
CA SER A 67 -12.49 10.99 -8.66
C SER A 67 -11.08 10.71 -9.18
N ARG A 68 -10.65 11.40 -10.25
CA ARG A 68 -9.30 11.25 -10.82
C ARG A 68 -8.21 11.72 -9.85
N ARG A 69 -8.37 12.91 -9.25
CA ARG A 69 -7.40 13.41 -8.26
C ARG A 69 -7.40 12.56 -7.00
N ARG A 70 -8.55 12.04 -6.58
CA ARG A 70 -8.65 11.08 -5.47
C ARG A 70 -7.87 9.82 -5.76
N ALA A 71 -8.05 9.21 -6.93
CA ALA A 71 -7.31 8.02 -7.34
C ALA A 71 -5.80 8.27 -7.33
N LEU A 72 -5.33 9.38 -7.93
CA LEU A 72 -3.91 9.75 -7.94
C LEU A 72 -3.34 9.96 -6.53
N THR A 73 -4.09 10.62 -5.65
CA THR A 73 -3.72 10.77 -4.23
C THR A 73 -3.59 9.40 -3.56
N GLY A 74 -4.53 8.51 -3.86
CA GLY A 74 -4.55 7.15 -3.36
C GLY A 74 -3.38 6.30 -3.84
N VAL A 75 -2.97 6.42 -5.11
CA VAL A 75 -1.77 5.74 -5.63
C VAL A 75 -0.56 6.08 -4.78
N TRP A 76 -0.33 7.37 -4.50
CA TRP A 76 0.79 7.80 -3.67
C TRP A 76 0.71 7.28 -2.23
N TRP A 77 -0.48 7.26 -1.63
CA TRP A 77 -0.68 6.64 -0.32
C TRP A 77 -0.40 5.13 -0.31
N GLY A 78 -0.81 4.41 -1.36
CA GLY A 78 -0.51 3.00 -1.54
C GLY A 78 0.98 2.72 -1.66
N LEU A 79 1.69 3.51 -2.47
CA LEU A 79 3.14 3.42 -2.62
C LEU A 79 3.89 3.75 -1.32
N LEU A 80 3.44 4.77 -0.59
CA LEU A 80 3.99 5.09 0.73
C LEU A 80 3.79 3.91 1.70
N ALA A 81 2.62 3.29 1.70
CA ALA A 81 2.36 2.14 2.55
C ALA A 81 3.22 0.92 2.18
N ALA A 82 3.46 0.68 0.89
CA ALA A 82 4.42 -0.32 0.43
C ALA A 82 5.83 -0.04 0.94
N PHE A 83 6.29 1.21 0.85
CA PHE A 83 7.59 1.61 1.40
C PHE A 83 7.68 1.35 2.91
N VAL A 84 6.64 1.74 3.67
CA VAL A 84 6.56 1.43 5.11
C VAL A 84 6.59 -0.07 5.35
N GLY A 85 5.88 -0.86 4.56
CA GLY A 85 5.89 -2.33 4.63
C GLY A 85 7.29 -2.91 4.45
N VAL A 86 8.05 -2.42 3.46
CA VAL A 86 9.45 -2.83 3.23
C VAL A 86 10.33 -2.45 4.42
N VAL A 87 10.22 -1.24 4.96
CA VAL A 87 11.01 -0.79 6.12
C VAL A 87 10.70 -1.67 7.34
N VAL A 88 9.43 -1.95 7.61
CA VAL A 88 9.01 -2.81 8.71
C VAL A 88 9.53 -4.23 8.51
N PHE A 89 9.40 -4.80 7.31
CA PHE A 89 9.90 -6.13 7.01
C PHE A 89 11.43 -6.21 7.17
N TRP A 90 12.14 -5.19 6.72
CA TRP A 90 13.59 -5.06 6.90
C TRP A 90 13.98 -5.03 8.39
N LEU A 91 13.27 -4.24 9.21
CA LEU A 91 13.49 -4.18 10.66
C LEU A 91 13.20 -5.52 11.34
N LEU A 92 12.14 -6.21 10.91
CA LEU A 92 11.76 -7.52 11.46
C LEU A 92 12.80 -8.61 11.13
N LEU A 93 13.44 -8.52 9.96
CA LEU A 93 14.48 -9.47 9.54
C LEU A 93 15.86 -9.17 10.13
N ASN A 94 16.27 -7.90 10.19
CA ASN A 94 17.62 -7.51 10.59
C ASN A 94 17.73 -7.12 12.07
N GLY A 95 16.61 -6.93 12.78
CA GLY A 95 16.60 -6.36 14.12
C GLY A 95 16.96 -4.86 14.13
N VAL A 96 17.06 -4.28 15.34
CA VAL A 96 17.35 -2.84 15.53
C VAL A 96 18.85 -2.54 15.51
N ASP A 97 19.68 -3.57 15.77
CA ASP A 97 21.14 -3.45 15.82
C ASP A 97 21.81 -3.58 14.45
N GLY A 98 21.05 -3.90 13.39
CA GLY A 98 21.54 -4.05 12.02
C GLY A 98 22.32 -5.36 11.78
N ALA A 99 22.49 -5.72 10.51
CA ALA A 99 23.31 -6.86 10.07
C ALA A 99 24.81 -6.62 10.30
#